data_AF-A0ABD3W2X6-F1
#
_entry.id   AF-A0ABD3W2X6-F1
#
_cell.length_a   1.000
_cell.length_b   1.000
_cell.length_c   1.000
_cell.angle_alpha   90.00
_cell.angle_beta   90.00
_cell.angle_gamma   90.00
#
_symmetry.space_group_name_H-M   'P 1'
#
loop_
_entity.id
_entity.type
_entity.pdbx_description
1 polymer ?
#
loop_
_entity_poly.entity_id
_entity_poly.type
_entity_poly.pdbx_seq_one_letter_code
_entity_poly.pdbx_strand_id
1 'polypeptide(L)'
;MEFIFSGRNQEQSAEADLTLKWNKDDAKSNYGMYFGLADNGDVSAAEKNVHLKAIHPEQTIILKTNFQNNRTCLTSTGTLSWNANQNQVVSYDLSVINRSGRGTKLKVVGLRLSVPTRTIDMAGTFTEKLSETSVDATLKCDADSDASKHVGIKVTLAPENKRKMVKIDLSLPSISKEHLAHIHRHAFMKT
;
A
#
# COMPACT_ATOMS: atom_id res chain seq x y z
N MET A 1 -14.42 31.62 -25.86
CA MET A 1 -13.99 31.14 -24.54
C MET A 1 -15.18 31.10 -23.59
N GLU A 2 -15.36 30.00 -22.87
CA GLU A 2 -16.37 29.82 -21.83
C GLU A 2 -15.76 29.08 -20.65
N PHE A 3 -16.09 29.53 -19.44
CA PHE A 3 -15.61 28.97 -18.19
C PHE A 3 -16.82 28.60 -17.34
N ILE A 4 -16.85 27.36 -16.88
CA ILE A 4 -17.92 26.82 -16.05
C ILE A 4 -17.27 26.26 -14.80
N PHE A 5 -17.71 26.74 -13.65
CA PHE A 5 -17.34 26.21 -12.35
C PHE A 5 -18.62 25.84 -11.61
N SER A 6 -18.63 24.64 -11.03
CA SER A 6 -19.66 24.21 -10.10
C SER A 6 -19.00 23.54 -8.91
N GLY A 7 -19.49 23.84 -7.72
CA GLY A 7 -19.02 23.22 -6.49
C GLY A 7 -20.20 22.86 -5.61
N ARG A 8 -20.09 21.73 -4.91
CA ARG A 8 -21.03 21.30 -3.89
C ARG A 8 -20.25 20.91 -2.65
N ASN A 9 -20.69 21.42 -1.51
CA ASN A 9 -20.17 21.03 -0.22
C ASN A 9 -21.34 20.54 0.65
N GLN A 10 -21.17 19.38 1.24
CA GLN A 10 -22.05 18.76 2.22
C GLN A 10 -21.19 18.34 3.42
N GLU A 11 -21.79 18.14 4.59
CA GLU A 11 -21.03 17.89 5.84
C GLU A 11 -19.92 16.85 5.70
N GLN A 12 -20.12 15.82 4.87
CA GLN A 12 -19.21 14.70 4.67
C GLN A 12 -18.71 14.56 3.23
N SER A 13 -18.98 15.50 2.33
CA SER A 13 -18.50 15.42 0.96
C SER A 13 -18.29 16.78 0.31
N ALA A 14 -17.29 16.87 -0.54
CA ALA A 14 -17.02 18.06 -1.34
C ALA A 14 -16.72 17.64 -2.78
N GLU A 15 -17.42 18.26 -3.72
CA GLU A 15 -17.22 18.06 -5.14
C GLU A 15 -17.01 19.42 -5.81
N ALA A 16 -16.09 19.48 -6.76
CA ALA A 16 -15.88 20.66 -7.58
C ALA A 16 -15.55 20.23 -9.01
N ASP A 17 -16.24 20.83 -9.96
CA ASP A 17 -16.06 20.67 -11.38
C ASP A 17 -15.67 21.99 -12.00
N LEU A 18 -14.65 21.93 -12.84
CA LEU A 18 -14.16 23.02 -13.64
C LEU A 18 -14.13 22.59 -15.09
N THR A 19 -14.73 23.39 -15.98
CA THR A 19 -14.63 23.20 -17.42
C THR A 19 -14.21 24.51 -18.07
N LEU A 20 -13.16 24.45 -18.87
CA LEU A 20 -12.71 25.54 -19.73
C LEU A 20 -12.89 25.14 -21.19
N LYS A 21 -13.76 25.84 -21.90
CA LYS A 21 -13.91 25.71 -23.34
C LYS A 21 -13.21 26.87 -24.02
N TRP A 22 -12.01 26.62 -24.55
CA TRP A 22 -11.24 27.67 -25.23
C TRP A 22 -11.94 28.10 -26.52
N ASN A 23 -12.20 27.13 -27.40
CA ASN A 23 -13.03 27.27 -28.59
C ASN A 23 -14.31 26.42 -28.42
N LYS A 24 -15.48 27.06 -28.48
CA LYS A 24 -16.77 26.38 -28.28
C LYS A 24 -17.10 25.40 -29.40
N ASP A 25 -16.55 25.64 -30.59
CA ASP A 25 -16.83 24.88 -31.80
C ASP A 25 -15.84 23.72 -32.01
N ASP A 26 -14.82 23.62 -31.15
CA ASP A 26 -13.81 22.55 -31.21
C ASP A 26 -13.70 21.80 -29.88
N ALA A 27 -14.16 20.55 -29.87
CA ALA A 27 -14.08 19.67 -28.71
C ALA A 27 -12.63 19.40 -28.27
N LYS A 28 -11.65 19.50 -29.17
CA LYS A 28 -10.22 19.35 -28.85
C LYS A 28 -9.61 20.59 -28.22
N SER A 29 -10.40 21.62 -27.98
CA SER A 29 -9.99 22.85 -27.29
C SER A 29 -10.57 22.96 -25.88
N ASN A 30 -11.13 21.86 -25.35
CA ASN A 30 -11.81 21.83 -24.06
C ASN A 30 -10.97 21.13 -22.99
N TYR A 31 -10.87 21.75 -21.83
CA TYR A 31 -10.17 21.25 -20.66
C TYR A 31 -11.15 21.09 -19.51
N GLY A 32 -10.88 20.13 -18.64
CA GLY A 32 -11.70 19.91 -17.45
C GLY A 32 -10.87 19.48 -16.25
N MET A 33 -11.35 19.83 -15.07
CA MET A 33 -10.86 19.30 -13.82
C MET A 33 -12.04 18.93 -12.94
N TYR A 34 -11.94 17.78 -12.29
CA TYR A 34 -12.89 17.34 -11.27
C TYR A 34 -12.11 17.01 -10.00
N PHE A 35 -12.66 17.46 -8.89
CA PHE A 35 -12.26 17.13 -7.54
C PHE A 35 -13.47 16.53 -6.82
N GLY A 36 -13.27 15.39 -6.17
CA GLY A 36 -14.22 14.76 -5.28
C GLY A 36 -13.53 14.31 -4.01
N LEU A 37 -14.13 14.63 -2.87
CA LEU A 37 -13.76 14.16 -1.55
C LEU A 37 -15.02 13.61 -0.88
N ALA A 38 -14.95 12.41 -0.33
CA ALA A 38 -15.98 11.86 0.54
C ALA A 38 -15.35 11.37 1.84
N ASP A 39 -15.98 11.73 2.96
CA ASP A 39 -15.64 11.34 4.31
C ASP A 39 -16.75 10.46 4.88
N ASN A 40 -16.58 9.15 4.74
CA ASN A 40 -17.54 8.17 5.25
C ASN A 40 -17.15 7.70 6.67
N GLY A 41 -16.21 8.41 7.32
CA GLY A 41 -15.74 8.05 8.64
C GLY A 41 -16.78 8.31 9.74
N ASP A 42 -16.63 7.58 10.83
CA ASP A 42 -17.35 7.79 12.08
C ASP A 42 -16.38 7.98 13.26
N VAL A 43 -16.92 8.02 14.48
CA VAL A 43 -16.13 8.21 15.71
C VAL A 43 -15.12 7.06 15.96
N SER A 44 -15.38 5.89 15.38
CA SER A 44 -14.60 4.66 15.59
C SER A 44 -13.63 4.34 14.45
N ALA A 45 -13.89 4.84 13.25
CA ALA A 45 -13.09 4.60 12.05
C ALA A 45 -13.10 5.82 11.12
N ALA A 46 -11.93 6.26 10.67
CA ALA A 46 -11.82 7.24 9.58
C ALA A 46 -11.92 6.52 8.24
N GLU A 47 -12.71 7.04 7.31
CA GLU A 47 -12.74 6.62 5.91
C GLU A 47 -12.77 7.84 5.00
N LYS A 48 -11.77 7.99 4.14
CA LYS A 48 -11.63 9.10 3.20
C LYS A 48 -11.45 8.58 1.79
N ASN A 49 -12.22 9.11 0.86
CA ASN A 49 -12.13 8.84 -0.57
C ASN A 49 -11.79 10.13 -1.30
N VAL A 50 -10.72 10.14 -2.09
CA VAL A 50 -10.35 11.28 -2.95
C VAL A 50 -10.37 10.84 -4.40
N HIS A 51 -10.95 11.66 -5.25
CA HIS A 51 -11.00 11.47 -6.69
C HIS A 51 -10.62 12.77 -7.38
N LEU A 52 -9.51 12.74 -8.10
CA LEU A 52 -9.05 13.83 -8.95
C LEU A 52 -9.08 13.36 -10.38
N LYS A 53 -9.60 14.20 -11.27
CA LYS A 53 -9.61 13.91 -12.70
C LYS A 53 -9.24 15.17 -13.46
N ALA A 54 -8.22 15.09 -14.30
CA ALA A 54 -7.83 16.14 -15.24
C ALA A 54 -8.14 15.66 -16.65
N ILE A 55 -8.88 16.46 -17.40
CA ILE A 55 -9.33 16.16 -18.76
C ILE A 55 -8.59 17.11 -19.69
N HIS A 56 -7.71 16.52 -20.50
CA HIS A 56 -7.10 17.15 -21.66
C HIS A 56 -7.75 16.55 -22.92
N PRO A 57 -7.85 17.31 -24.03
CA PRO A 57 -8.33 16.82 -25.32
C PRO A 57 -7.76 15.47 -25.78
N GLU A 58 -6.49 15.26 -25.52
CA GLU A 58 -5.75 14.07 -25.96
C GLU A 58 -5.62 12.99 -24.88
N GLN A 59 -5.79 13.37 -23.61
CA GLN A 59 -5.54 12.46 -22.48
C GLN A 59 -6.39 12.82 -21.28
N THR A 60 -6.88 11.81 -20.57
CA THR A 60 -7.51 12.02 -19.26
C THR A 60 -6.65 11.35 -18.21
N ILE A 61 -6.32 12.08 -17.15
CA ILE A 61 -5.58 11.58 -16.00
C ILE A 61 -6.56 11.46 -14.84
N ILE A 62 -6.62 10.30 -14.19
CA ILE A 62 -7.50 10.04 -13.06
C ILE A 62 -6.65 9.50 -11.91
N LEU A 63 -6.71 10.18 -10.76
CA LEU A 63 -6.17 9.71 -9.50
C LEU A 63 -7.33 9.43 -8.55
N LYS A 64 -7.36 8.23 -8.00
CA LYS A 64 -8.29 7.85 -6.92
C LYS A 64 -7.48 7.34 -5.75
N THR A 65 -7.86 7.74 -4.55
CA THR A 65 -7.30 7.18 -3.31
C THR A 65 -8.42 6.89 -2.33
N ASN A 66 -8.28 5.79 -1.60
CA ASN A 66 -9.12 5.44 -0.47
C ASN A 66 -8.21 5.21 0.72
N PHE A 67 -8.58 5.76 1.86
CA PHE A 67 -7.88 5.61 3.12
C PHE A 67 -8.88 5.19 4.19
N GLN A 68 -8.61 4.09 4.88
CA GLN A 68 -9.38 3.67 6.04
C GLN A 68 -8.44 3.47 7.22
N ASN A 69 -8.85 3.95 8.39
CA ASN A 69 -8.06 3.80 9.60
C ASN A 69 -8.96 3.62 10.81
N ASN A 70 -8.70 2.56 11.56
CA ASN A 70 -9.33 2.29 12.84
C ASN A 70 -8.27 1.81 13.85
N ARG A 71 -8.70 1.45 15.06
CA ARG A 71 -7.79 1.04 16.16
C ARG A 71 -6.88 -0.14 15.80
N THR A 72 -7.29 -1.01 14.88
CA THR A 72 -6.63 -2.29 14.60
C THR A 72 -6.15 -2.41 13.16
N CYS A 73 -6.56 -1.53 12.27
CA CYS A 73 -6.30 -1.65 10.85
C CYS A 73 -6.14 -0.26 10.23
N LEU A 74 -5.12 -0.12 9.40
CA LEU A 74 -4.96 0.99 8.47
C LEU A 74 -4.86 0.38 7.07
N THR A 75 -5.69 0.85 6.15
CA THR A 75 -5.58 0.54 4.72
C THR A 75 -5.49 1.84 3.93
N SER A 76 -4.70 1.80 2.87
CA SER A 76 -4.61 2.89 1.92
C SER A 76 -4.45 2.28 0.54
N THR A 77 -5.37 2.58 -0.36
CA THR A 77 -5.30 2.16 -1.74
C THR A 77 -5.32 3.37 -2.65
N GLY A 78 -4.70 3.24 -3.81
CA GLY A 78 -4.81 4.29 -4.81
C GLY A 78 -4.50 3.80 -6.21
N THR A 79 -5.06 4.51 -7.18
CA THR A 79 -4.87 4.26 -8.60
C THR A 79 -4.62 5.57 -9.32
N LEU A 80 -3.55 5.62 -10.11
CA LEU A 80 -3.30 6.64 -11.12
C LEU A 80 -3.47 6.00 -12.49
N SER A 81 -4.31 6.59 -13.33
CA SER A 81 -4.52 6.13 -14.70
C SER A 81 -4.40 7.29 -15.67
N TRP A 82 -3.87 7.01 -16.86
CA TRP A 82 -3.87 7.95 -17.97
C TRP A 82 -4.40 7.27 -19.23
N ASN A 83 -5.12 8.05 -20.04
CA ASN A 83 -5.89 7.61 -21.21
C ASN A 83 -7.15 6.82 -20.87
N ALA A 84 -8.22 7.00 -21.66
CA ALA A 84 -9.52 6.38 -21.40
C ALA A 84 -9.49 4.84 -21.44
N ASN A 85 -8.47 4.27 -22.08
CA ASN A 85 -8.22 2.84 -22.11
C ASN A 85 -7.46 2.46 -20.84
N GLN A 86 -8.17 1.82 -19.90
CA GLN A 86 -7.74 1.45 -18.54
C GLN A 86 -6.50 0.50 -18.46
N ASN A 87 -5.69 0.40 -19.50
CA ASN A 87 -4.49 -0.44 -19.56
C ASN A 87 -3.23 0.25 -19.04
N GLN A 88 -3.28 1.57 -18.79
CA GLN A 88 -2.17 2.34 -18.25
C GLN A 88 -2.50 2.82 -16.84
N VAL A 89 -2.50 1.87 -15.91
CA VAL A 89 -2.81 2.10 -14.50
C VAL A 89 -1.59 1.78 -13.65
N VAL A 90 -1.26 2.70 -12.76
CA VAL A 90 -0.39 2.46 -11.61
C VAL A 90 -1.28 2.38 -10.39
N SER A 91 -1.10 1.36 -9.56
CA SER A 91 -1.85 1.22 -8.31
C SER A 91 -0.95 0.89 -7.14
N TYR A 92 -1.42 1.25 -5.96
CA TYR A 92 -0.87 0.76 -4.71
C TYR A 92 -1.98 0.27 -3.78
N ASP A 93 -1.64 -0.70 -2.95
CA ASP A 93 -2.46 -1.21 -1.87
C ASP A 93 -1.57 -1.43 -0.65
N LEU A 94 -1.81 -0.65 0.40
CA LEU A 94 -1.13 -0.72 1.68
C LEU A 94 -2.14 -1.19 2.73
N SER A 95 -1.74 -2.18 3.53
CA SER A 95 -2.47 -2.62 4.71
C SER A 95 -1.53 -2.77 5.90
N VAL A 96 -1.98 -2.32 7.07
CA VAL A 96 -1.30 -2.50 8.35
C VAL A 96 -2.34 -2.97 9.35
N ILE A 97 -2.17 -4.20 9.85
CA ILE A 97 -3.08 -4.82 10.80
C ILE A 97 -2.34 -5.00 12.13
N ASN A 98 -2.86 -4.41 13.18
CA ASN A 98 -2.42 -4.59 14.56
C ASN A 98 -3.41 -5.49 15.30
N ARG A 99 -2.92 -6.62 15.80
CA ARG A 99 -3.70 -7.52 16.67
C ARG A 99 -2.94 -7.71 17.97
N SER A 100 -3.62 -7.48 19.09
CA SER A 100 -3.11 -7.80 20.42
C SER A 100 -4.06 -8.78 21.10
N GLY A 101 -3.50 -9.83 21.67
CA GLY A 101 -4.20 -10.81 22.49
C GLY A 101 -3.47 -11.01 23.81
N ARG A 102 -3.97 -11.91 24.67
CA ARG A 102 -3.29 -12.24 25.94
C ARG A 102 -1.89 -12.79 25.64
N GLY A 103 -0.86 -11.99 25.94
CA GLY A 103 0.55 -12.38 25.82
C GLY A 103 1.10 -12.45 24.39
N THR A 104 0.38 -11.94 23.38
CA THR A 104 0.87 -11.87 21.99
C THR A 104 0.50 -10.53 21.34
N LYS A 105 1.47 -9.88 20.69
CA LYS A 105 1.26 -8.76 19.78
C LYS A 105 1.67 -9.19 18.37
N LEU A 106 0.82 -8.89 17.40
CA LEU A 106 1.01 -9.19 15.99
C LEU A 106 0.83 -7.90 15.21
N LYS A 107 1.78 -7.59 14.34
CA LYS A 107 1.66 -6.55 13.33
C LYS A 107 1.88 -7.18 11.96
N VAL A 108 0.90 -7.05 11.08
CA VAL A 108 1.00 -7.50 9.69
C VAL A 108 1.04 -6.24 8.82
N VAL A 109 1.97 -6.19 7.88
CA VAL A 109 2.12 -5.13 6.90
C VAL A 109 2.08 -5.77 5.52
N GLY A 110 1.23 -5.27 4.64
CA GLY A 110 1.20 -5.63 3.23
C GLY A 110 1.31 -4.36 2.39
N LEU A 111 2.15 -4.40 1.37
CA LEU A 111 2.25 -3.37 0.34
C LEU A 111 2.30 -4.06 -1.02
N ARG A 112 1.39 -3.69 -1.91
CA ARG A 112 1.39 -4.09 -3.30
C ARG A 112 1.49 -2.85 -4.17
N LEU A 113 2.40 -2.87 -5.14
CA LEU A 113 2.60 -1.83 -6.13
C LEU A 113 2.44 -2.47 -7.50
N SER A 114 1.50 -1.98 -8.31
CA SER A 114 1.30 -2.46 -9.67
C SER A 114 1.57 -1.33 -10.64
N VAL A 115 2.37 -1.60 -11.66
CA VAL A 115 2.52 -0.76 -12.86
C VAL A 115 2.13 -1.61 -14.07
N PRO A 116 1.82 -1.03 -15.24
CA PRO A 116 1.22 -1.77 -16.36
C PRO A 116 1.95 -3.05 -16.79
N THR A 117 3.27 -3.14 -16.55
CA THR A 117 4.10 -4.25 -16.98
C THR A 117 4.65 -5.10 -15.85
N ARG A 118 4.52 -4.67 -14.59
CA ARG A 118 5.18 -5.30 -13.43
C ARG A 118 4.40 -5.09 -12.15
N THR A 119 4.50 -6.05 -11.25
CA THR A 119 3.90 -5.99 -9.93
C THR A 119 4.96 -6.31 -8.88
N ILE A 120 5.01 -5.51 -7.82
CA ILE A 120 5.89 -5.71 -6.68
C ILE A 120 5.01 -5.89 -5.44
N ASP A 121 5.15 -7.04 -4.79
CA ASP A 121 4.43 -7.35 -3.55
C ASP A 121 5.43 -7.45 -2.40
N MET A 122 5.19 -6.70 -1.34
CA MET A 122 5.91 -6.78 -0.08
C MET A 122 4.93 -7.19 1.02
N ALA A 123 5.28 -8.22 1.78
CA ALA A 123 4.54 -8.63 2.95
C ALA A 123 5.49 -8.74 4.15
N GLY A 124 5.03 -8.34 5.31
CA GLY A 124 5.81 -8.33 6.54
C GLY A 124 4.94 -8.69 7.73
N THR A 125 5.48 -9.46 8.65
CA THR A 125 4.80 -9.88 9.87
C THR A 125 5.76 -9.76 11.03
N PHE A 126 5.41 -8.96 12.03
CA PHE A 126 6.10 -8.88 13.31
C PHE A 126 5.23 -9.54 14.37
N THR A 127 5.78 -10.53 15.07
CA THR A 127 5.11 -11.23 16.17
C THR A 127 5.95 -11.12 17.43
N GLU A 128 5.34 -10.67 18.51
CA GLU A 128 5.94 -10.63 19.85
C GLU A 128 5.08 -11.46 20.78
N LYS A 129 5.66 -12.53 21.33
CA LYS A 129 5.12 -13.36 22.40
C LYS A 129 6.01 -13.18 23.64
N LEU A 130 5.51 -13.58 24.80
CA LEU A 130 6.27 -13.55 26.07
C LEU A 130 7.65 -14.22 25.98
N SER A 131 7.75 -15.31 25.20
CA SER A 131 8.97 -16.12 25.07
C SER A 131 9.61 -16.02 23.70
N GLU A 132 9.12 -15.21 22.76
CA GLU A 132 9.65 -15.22 21.39
C GLU A 132 9.31 -13.93 20.67
N THR A 133 10.25 -13.38 19.90
CA THR A 133 9.98 -12.31 18.93
C THR A 133 10.38 -12.78 17.55
N SER A 134 9.50 -12.68 16.58
CA SER A 134 9.79 -13.04 15.19
C SER A 134 9.40 -11.94 14.21
N VAL A 135 10.21 -11.82 13.17
CA VAL A 135 9.98 -10.97 11.99
C VAL A 135 10.02 -11.88 10.78
N ASP A 136 9.00 -11.81 9.95
CA ASP A 136 8.93 -12.49 8.66
C ASP A 136 8.67 -11.42 7.60
N ALA A 137 9.49 -11.33 6.57
CA ALA A 137 9.29 -10.38 5.49
C ALA A 137 9.58 -11.04 4.14
N THR A 138 8.73 -10.77 3.16
CA THR A 138 8.86 -11.28 1.81
C THR A 138 8.71 -10.12 0.83
N LEU A 139 9.58 -10.07 -0.18
CA LEU A 139 9.50 -9.21 -1.34
C LEU A 139 9.36 -10.10 -2.58
N LYS A 140 8.34 -9.86 -3.40
CA LYS A 140 8.10 -10.53 -4.68
C LYS A 140 8.19 -9.52 -5.81
N CYS A 141 8.95 -9.83 -6.83
CA CYS A 141 9.01 -9.07 -8.06
C CYS A 141 8.24 -9.83 -9.14
N ASP A 142 7.56 -9.11 -10.02
CA ASP A 142 6.68 -9.69 -11.03
C ASP A 142 5.62 -10.63 -10.40
N ALA A 143 5.02 -10.21 -9.28
CA ALA A 143 4.19 -11.06 -8.42
C ALA A 143 3.02 -11.75 -9.14
N ASP A 144 2.53 -11.15 -10.23
CA ASP A 144 1.44 -11.69 -11.05
C ASP A 144 1.88 -12.68 -12.14
N SER A 145 3.14 -12.61 -12.59
CA SER A 145 3.63 -13.43 -13.70
C SER A 145 4.58 -14.55 -13.25
N ASP A 146 5.25 -14.40 -12.11
CA ASP A 146 6.20 -15.40 -11.61
C ASP A 146 6.29 -15.42 -10.08
N ALA A 147 5.56 -16.36 -9.46
CA ALA A 147 5.56 -16.54 -8.01
C ALA A 147 6.91 -17.01 -7.43
N SER A 148 7.83 -17.50 -8.26
CA SER A 148 9.14 -17.96 -7.82
C SER A 148 10.15 -16.83 -7.58
N LYS A 149 9.89 -15.64 -8.14
CA LYS A 149 10.71 -14.43 -7.98
C LYS A 149 10.45 -13.71 -6.66
N HIS A 150 10.77 -14.37 -5.55
CA HIS A 150 10.65 -13.78 -4.23
C HIS A 150 11.89 -13.95 -3.35
N VAL A 151 12.17 -12.93 -2.56
CA VAL A 151 13.15 -12.96 -1.47
C VAL A 151 12.39 -12.95 -0.16
N GLY A 152 12.67 -13.90 0.71
CA GLY A 152 12.09 -13.99 2.05
C GLY A 152 13.18 -13.93 3.12
N ILE A 153 12.90 -13.26 4.22
CA ILE A 153 13.73 -13.28 5.42
C ILE A 153 12.85 -13.53 6.63
N LYS A 154 13.24 -14.49 7.46
CA LYS A 154 12.63 -14.75 8.74
C LYS A 154 13.67 -14.70 9.83
N VAL A 155 13.46 -13.85 10.82
CA VAL A 155 14.32 -13.73 12.00
C VAL A 155 13.50 -14.10 13.23
N THR A 156 13.99 -15.03 14.03
CA THR A 156 13.35 -15.44 15.29
C THR A 156 14.33 -15.28 16.44
N LEU A 157 13.90 -14.60 17.49
CA LEU A 157 14.62 -14.40 18.74
C LEU A 157 13.89 -15.16 19.84
N ALA A 158 14.53 -16.18 20.41
CA ALA A 158 13.98 -16.99 21.49
C ALA A 158 14.99 -17.14 22.64
N PRO A 159 14.54 -17.25 23.91
CA PRO A 159 15.41 -17.63 25.00
C PRO A 159 15.83 -19.10 24.83
N GLU A 160 17.12 -19.34 25.01
CA GLU A 160 17.70 -20.68 25.08
C GLU A 160 18.54 -20.74 26.35
N ASN A 161 18.02 -21.43 27.38
CA ASN A 161 18.58 -21.44 28.72
C ASN A 161 18.77 -20.02 29.29
N LYS A 162 19.99 -19.65 29.71
CA LYS A 162 20.35 -18.30 30.22
C LYS A 162 20.71 -17.30 29.11
N ARG A 163 20.46 -17.62 27.84
CA ARG A 163 20.92 -16.84 26.67
C ARG A 163 19.78 -16.55 25.70
N LYS A 164 20.01 -15.60 24.79
CA LYS A 164 19.12 -15.36 23.64
C LYS A 164 19.71 -16.05 22.41
N MET A 165 18.91 -16.87 21.74
CA MET A 165 19.22 -17.47 20.45
C MET A 165 18.58 -16.65 19.34
N VAL A 166 19.34 -16.40 18.28
CA VAL A 166 18.86 -15.76 17.04
C VAL A 166 18.88 -16.81 15.94
N LYS A 167 17.73 -17.03 15.30
CA LYS A 167 17.62 -17.84 14.07
C LYS A 167 17.29 -16.91 12.90
N ILE A 168 18.00 -17.10 11.78
CA ILE A 168 17.81 -16.34 10.55
C ILE A 168 17.62 -17.35 9.42
N ASP A 169 16.45 -17.32 8.78
CA ASP A 169 16.13 -18.11 7.61
C ASP A 169 16.01 -17.18 6.40
N LEU A 170 16.67 -17.52 5.30
CA LEU A 170 16.68 -16.75 4.06
C LEU A 170 16.12 -17.61 2.93
N SER A 171 15.13 -17.09 2.22
CA SER A 171 14.57 -17.65 0.98
C SER A 171 14.95 -16.76 -0.20
N LEU A 172 15.45 -17.32 -1.29
CA LEU A 172 15.90 -16.59 -2.49
C LEU A 172 15.31 -17.23 -3.76
N PRO A 173 15.02 -16.45 -4.82
CA PRO A 173 14.55 -16.99 -6.08
C PRO A 173 15.62 -17.85 -6.73
N SER A 174 15.31 -19.11 -6.99
CA SER A 174 16.06 -20.04 -7.85
C SER A 174 17.59 -19.90 -7.82
N ILE A 175 18.17 -19.78 -6.62
CA ILE A 175 19.47 -20.39 -6.34
C ILE A 175 19.09 -21.67 -5.62
N SER A 176 19.36 -22.81 -6.26
CA SER A 176 19.10 -24.17 -5.77
C SER A 176 19.92 -24.53 -4.51
N LYS A 177 19.96 -23.65 -3.51
CA LYS A 177 20.60 -23.85 -2.21
C LYS A 177 19.88 -23.06 -1.13
N GLU A 178 19.02 -23.73 -0.37
CA GLU A 178 18.65 -23.27 0.98
C GLU A 178 19.93 -22.99 1.77
N HIS A 179 20.15 -21.76 2.20
CA HIS A 179 21.25 -21.40 3.10
C HIS A 179 20.69 -21.18 4.50
N LEU A 180 20.72 -22.24 5.31
CA LEU A 180 20.57 -22.14 6.76
C LEU A 180 21.86 -21.55 7.34
N ALA A 181 21.90 -20.24 7.53
CA ALA A 181 22.97 -19.59 8.27
C ALA A 181 22.62 -19.55 9.77
N HIS A 182 23.11 -20.52 10.54
CA HIS A 182 23.09 -20.44 11.99
C HIS A 182 24.15 -19.44 12.48
N ILE A 183 23.82 -18.15 12.52
CA ILE A 183 24.70 -17.14 13.11
C ILE A 183 24.47 -17.11 14.63
N HIS A 184 25.30 -17.83 15.38
CA HIS A 184 25.44 -17.64 16.82
C HIS A 184 26.24 -16.35 17.08
N ARG A 185 25.58 -15.24 17.42
CA ARG A 185 26.28 -14.07 17.99
C ARG A 185 26.07 -14.02 19.50
N HIS A 186 27.19 -14.12 20.21
CA HIS A 186 27.28 -13.87 21.66
C HIS A 186 27.06 -12.38 21.95
N ALA A 187 25.87 -12.02 22.42
CA ALA A 187 25.69 -10.75 23.12
C ALA A 187 26.11 -10.96 24.58
N PHE A 188 27.33 -10.54 24.93
CA PHE A 188 27.72 -10.35 26.33
C PHE A 188 26.90 -9.19 26.90
N MET A 189 26.11 -9.44 27.94
CA MET A 189 25.69 -8.36 28.84
C MET A 189 26.93 -7.93 29.62
N LYS A 190 27.35 -6.67 29.44
CA LYS A 190 28.09 -5.98 30.50
C LYS A 190 27.11 -5.78 31.67
N THR A 191 27.56 -6.18 32.84
CA THR A 191 26.97 -5.98 34.18
C THR A 191 26.54 -4.54 34.42
#